data_AF-A0A8E2I8G0-F1
#
_entry.id   AF-A0A8E2I8G0-F1
#
_cell.length_a   1.000
_cell.length_b   1.000
_cell.length_c   1.000
_cell.angle_alpha   90.00
_cell.angle_beta   90.00
_cell.angle_gamma   90.00
#
_symmetry.space_group_name_H-M   'P 1'
#
loop_
_entity.id
_entity.type
_entity.pdbx_description
1 polymer ?
#
loop_
_entity_poly.entity_id
_entity_poly.type
_entity_poly.pdbx_seq_one_letter_code
_entity_poly.pdbx_strand_id
1 'polypeptide(L)'
;MLSFNDVYHLSTHTRGIQQPDMKFDTVSIFSDELQAKGLFIPIHDKNLDKAIENGAIAAVWLNNESLPNYTPNHFPVIFVDDLVSAFHQLCEEYTRKVKQEEYETMTKFIFYSPELLNAQAFTYDIAVEEETDEFASLLENYIESKRRG
;
A
#
# COMPACT_ATOMS: atom_id res chain seq x y z
N MET A 1 2.57 -12.25 6.98
CA MET A 1 1.83 -11.69 5.81
C MET A 1 0.74 -10.73 6.26
N LEU A 2 0.53 -9.67 5.50
CA LEU A 2 -0.55 -8.71 5.63
C LEU A 2 -1.89 -9.30 5.14
N SER A 3 -2.97 -8.98 5.83
CA SER A 3 -4.33 -9.40 5.50
C SER A 3 -5.28 -8.22 5.33
N PHE A 4 -6.44 -8.45 4.72
CA PHE A 4 -7.49 -7.45 4.61
C PHE A 4 -7.91 -6.90 5.97
N ASN A 5 -7.99 -7.75 6.99
CA ASN A 5 -8.32 -7.31 8.34
C ASN A 5 -7.31 -6.31 8.91
N ASP A 6 -6.01 -6.49 8.62
CA ASP A 6 -4.96 -5.56 9.07
C ASP A 6 -5.19 -4.15 8.48
N VAL A 7 -5.63 -4.06 7.22
CA VAL A 7 -5.89 -2.76 6.55
C VAL A 7 -7.26 -2.20 6.94
N TYR A 8 -8.24 -3.06 7.20
CA TYR A 8 -9.63 -2.69 7.47
C TYR A 8 -9.77 -1.78 8.69
N HIS A 9 -8.93 -1.94 9.71
CA HIS A 9 -8.96 -1.11 10.92
C HIS A 9 -8.67 0.37 10.65
N LEU A 10 -7.97 0.68 9.54
CA LEU A 10 -7.66 2.04 9.11
C LEU A 10 -8.80 2.69 8.30
N SER A 11 -9.85 1.93 8.00
CA SER A 11 -10.89 2.33 7.05
C SER A 11 -12.02 3.14 7.68
N THR A 12 -12.53 4.11 6.93
CA THR A 12 -13.80 4.80 7.26
C THR A 12 -14.99 4.02 6.72
N HIS A 13 -14.84 3.44 5.54
CA HIS A 13 -15.79 2.51 4.94
C HIS A 13 -15.11 1.62 3.90
N THR A 14 -15.83 0.61 3.42
CA THR A 14 -15.33 -0.28 2.36
C THR A 14 -16.41 -0.57 1.33
N ARG A 15 -15.99 -0.97 0.13
CA ARG A 15 -16.82 -1.44 -0.98
C ARG A 15 -16.27 -2.76 -1.52
N GLY A 16 -17.14 -3.58 -2.12
CA GLY A 16 -16.75 -4.84 -2.75
C GLY A 16 -16.75 -6.01 -1.79
N ILE A 17 -16.00 -7.05 -2.12
CA ILE A 17 -15.91 -8.25 -1.26
C ILE A 17 -15.07 -7.94 -0.02
N GLN A 18 -15.60 -8.26 1.16
CA GLN A 18 -14.89 -8.16 2.43
C GLN A 18 -14.56 -9.58 2.90
N GLN A 19 -13.31 -9.99 2.69
CA GLN A 19 -12.79 -11.27 3.17
C GLN A 19 -11.65 -11.00 4.15
N PRO A 20 -11.89 -11.04 5.47
CA PRO A 20 -10.89 -10.70 6.48
C PRO A 20 -9.58 -11.48 6.34
N ASP A 21 -9.67 -12.76 5.96
CA ASP A 21 -8.53 -13.66 5.79
C ASP A 21 -7.81 -13.52 4.44
N MET A 22 -8.26 -12.64 3.56
CA MET A 22 -7.60 -12.39 2.27
C MET A 22 -6.21 -11.80 2.53
N LYS A 23 -5.18 -12.50 2.08
CA LYS A 23 -3.78 -12.10 2.27
C LYS A 23 -3.24 -11.37 1.06
N PHE A 24 -2.34 -10.42 1.32
CA PHE A 24 -1.62 -9.68 0.31
C PHE A 24 -0.18 -10.18 0.23
N ASP A 25 0.23 -10.57 -0.96
CA ASP A 25 1.64 -10.92 -1.22
C ASP A 25 2.45 -9.63 -1.45
N THR A 26 1.78 -8.58 -1.94
CA THR A 26 2.40 -7.30 -2.30
C THR A 26 1.59 -6.10 -1.82
N VAL A 27 2.23 -5.01 -1.44
CA VAL A 27 1.63 -3.68 -1.29
C VAL A 27 2.37 -2.74 -2.23
N SER A 28 1.68 -1.98 -3.09
CA SER A 28 2.33 -1.10 -4.07
C SER A 28 1.70 0.28 -4.07
N ILE A 29 2.55 1.31 -4.19
CA ILE A 29 2.10 2.69 -4.44
C ILE A 29 2.06 3.08 -5.92
N PHE A 30 2.51 2.18 -6.80
CA PHE A 30 2.62 2.36 -8.24
C PHE A 30 1.63 1.46 -8.97
N SER A 31 0.92 2.01 -9.94
CA SER A 31 0.01 1.21 -10.75
C SER A 31 0.71 0.37 -11.81
N ASP A 32 1.93 0.75 -12.21
CA ASP A 32 2.65 0.17 -13.35
C ASP A 32 3.62 -0.96 -13.00
N GLU A 33 3.79 -1.22 -11.71
CA GLU A 33 4.59 -2.32 -11.18
C GLU A 33 3.77 -3.60 -11.02
N LEU A 34 4.41 -4.74 -11.29
CA LEU A 34 3.82 -6.07 -11.08
C LEU A 34 3.55 -6.28 -9.58
N GLN A 35 2.28 -6.42 -9.24
CA GLN A 35 1.79 -6.49 -7.86
C GLN A 35 0.87 -7.69 -7.67
N ALA A 36 1.39 -8.90 -7.94
CA ALA A 36 0.63 -10.13 -7.81
C ALA A 36 0.03 -10.27 -6.40
N LYS A 37 -1.29 -10.52 -6.33
CA LYS A 37 -2.09 -10.49 -5.08
C LYS A 37 -1.82 -9.23 -4.27
N GLY A 38 -1.80 -8.10 -4.97
CA GLY A 38 -1.40 -6.81 -4.45
C GLY A 38 -2.52 -6.04 -3.76
N LEU A 39 -2.14 -5.25 -2.77
CA LEU A 39 -2.88 -4.10 -2.28
C LEU A 39 -2.33 -2.84 -2.94
N PHE A 40 -3.14 -2.17 -3.75
CA PHE A 40 -2.76 -0.92 -4.39
C PHE A 40 -3.11 0.29 -3.51
N ILE A 41 -2.18 1.23 -3.35
CA ILE A 41 -2.39 2.48 -2.60
C ILE A 41 -1.99 3.65 -3.50
N PRO A 42 -2.93 4.47 -4.01
CA PRO A 42 -2.69 5.43 -5.08
C PRO A 42 -1.99 6.71 -4.60
N ILE A 43 -0.77 6.59 -4.05
CA ILE A 43 0.05 7.72 -3.57
C ILE A 43 0.86 8.33 -4.73
N HIS A 44 1.43 7.50 -5.61
CA HIS A 44 2.20 8.00 -6.75
C HIS A 44 1.30 8.38 -7.93
N ASP A 45 0.40 7.48 -8.30
CA ASP A 45 -0.55 7.66 -9.38
C ASP A 45 -1.90 7.04 -9.03
N LYS A 46 -2.96 7.42 -9.75
CA LYS A 46 -4.35 7.01 -9.48
C LYS A 46 -4.91 6.04 -10.51
N ASN A 47 -4.05 5.33 -11.25
CA ASN A 47 -4.51 4.43 -12.31
C ASN A 47 -4.86 3.05 -11.75
N LEU A 48 -6.06 2.95 -11.16
CA LEU A 48 -6.56 1.69 -10.59
C LEU A 48 -6.69 0.58 -11.64
N ASP A 49 -7.13 0.92 -12.86
CA ASP A 49 -7.31 -0.07 -13.93
C ASP A 49 -5.98 -0.76 -14.24
N LYS A 50 -4.90 0.02 -14.37
CA LYS A 50 -3.54 -0.50 -14.58
C LYS A 50 -3.03 -1.30 -13.38
N ALA A 51 -3.32 -0.87 -12.15
CA ALA A 51 -2.95 -1.62 -10.96
C ALA A 51 -3.65 -3.00 -10.92
N ILE A 52 -4.92 -3.07 -11.30
CA ILE A 52 -5.68 -4.32 -11.43
C ILE A 52 -5.07 -5.22 -12.51
N GLU A 53 -4.76 -4.66 -13.68
CA GLU A 53 -4.07 -5.40 -14.76
C GLU A 53 -2.73 -5.99 -14.30
N ASN A 54 -2.04 -5.29 -13.41
CA ASN A 54 -0.77 -5.72 -12.83
C ASN A 54 -0.90 -6.63 -11.59
N GLY A 55 -2.12 -7.05 -11.24
CA GLY A 55 -2.36 -8.09 -10.24
C GLY A 55 -2.88 -7.61 -8.88
N ALA A 56 -3.27 -6.33 -8.75
CA ALA A 56 -3.94 -5.84 -7.56
C ALA A 56 -5.26 -6.59 -7.36
N ILE A 57 -5.50 -7.05 -6.13
CA ILE A 57 -6.74 -7.73 -5.73
C ILE A 57 -7.56 -6.92 -4.74
N ALA A 58 -7.01 -5.81 -4.24
CA ALA A 58 -7.71 -4.79 -3.47
C ALA A 58 -7.01 -3.43 -3.67
N ALA A 59 -7.70 -2.35 -3.34
CA ALA A 59 -7.10 -1.02 -3.30
C ALA A 59 -7.52 -0.23 -2.05
N VAL A 60 -6.66 0.69 -1.63
CA VAL A 60 -6.99 1.77 -0.70
C VAL A 60 -7.35 3.00 -1.53
N TRP A 61 -8.33 3.78 -1.09
CA TRP A 61 -8.78 4.98 -1.80
C TRP A 61 -9.15 6.11 -0.85
N LEU A 62 -9.11 7.35 -1.33
CA LEU A 62 -9.59 8.48 -0.54
C LEU A 62 -11.12 8.48 -0.46
N ASN A 63 -11.66 8.66 0.74
CA ASN A 63 -13.11 8.64 1.00
C ASN A 63 -13.87 9.76 0.25
N ASN A 64 -13.20 10.88 -0.03
CA ASN A 64 -13.78 12.02 -0.75
C ASN A 64 -13.56 11.97 -2.27
N GLU A 65 -12.98 10.89 -2.81
CA GLU A 65 -12.70 10.75 -4.24
C GLU A 65 -13.58 9.70 -4.91
N SER A 66 -14.05 10.01 -6.11
CA SER A 66 -14.77 9.06 -6.94
C SER A 66 -13.84 7.97 -7.46
N LEU A 67 -14.27 6.71 -7.34
CA LEU A 67 -13.60 5.60 -8.00
C LEU A 67 -13.69 5.71 -9.53
N PRO A 68 -12.68 5.19 -10.26
CA PRO A 68 -12.77 5.03 -11.71
C PRO A 68 -14.03 4.25 -12.13
N ASN A 69 -14.64 4.64 -13.24
CA ASN A 69 -15.89 4.04 -13.70
C ASN A 69 -15.79 2.54 -14.00
N TYR A 70 -14.59 2.05 -14.31
CA TYR A 70 -14.32 0.66 -14.66
C TYR A 70 -13.93 -0.21 -13.45
N THR A 71 -13.97 0.32 -12.22
CA THR A 71 -13.73 -0.48 -11.01
C THR A 71 -14.75 -1.63 -10.91
N PRO A 72 -14.31 -2.90 -10.88
CA PRO A 72 -15.23 -4.03 -10.78
C PRO A 72 -16.04 -3.98 -9.49
N ASN A 73 -17.33 -4.33 -9.55
CA ASN A 73 -18.23 -4.21 -8.40
C ASN A 73 -17.81 -5.02 -7.17
N HIS A 74 -17.18 -6.17 -7.40
CA HIS A 74 -16.70 -7.06 -6.35
C HIS A 74 -15.27 -6.74 -5.92
N PHE A 75 -14.59 -5.81 -6.59
CA PHE A 75 -13.23 -5.44 -6.26
C PHE A 75 -13.22 -4.75 -4.87
N PRO A 76 -12.49 -5.30 -3.90
CA PRO A 76 -12.38 -4.72 -2.57
C PRO A 76 -11.71 -3.35 -2.62
N VAL A 77 -12.40 -2.32 -2.14
CA VAL A 77 -11.87 -0.96 -1.99
C VAL A 77 -12.04 -0.53 -0.54
N ILE A 78 -10.94 -0.07 0.05
CA ILE A 78 -10.85 0.38 1.43
C ILE A 78 -10.71 1.90 1.42
N PHE A 79 -11.70 2.61 1.95
CA PHE A 79 -11.67 4.07 1.97
C PHE A 79 -11.03 4.59 3.25
N VAL A 80 -10.15 5.58 3.09
CA VAL A 80 -9.41 6.26 4.18
C VAL A 80 -9.51 7.77 4.02
N ASP A 81 -9.29 8.51 5.10
CA ASP A 81 -9.30 9.98 5.05
C ASP A 81 -7.98 10.56 4.52
N ASP A 82 -6.87 9.86 4.75
CA ASP A 82 -5.53 10.26 4.28
C ASP A 82 -4.71 9.04 3.87
N LEU A 83 -4.36 8.92 2.58
CA LEU A 83 -3.64 7.77 2.02
C LEU A 83 -2.27 7.57 2.64
N VAL A 84 -1.57 8.67 2.90
CA VAL A 84 -0.22 8.69 3.42
C VAL A 84 -0.20 8.19 4.86
N SER A 85 -1.08 8.73 5.70
CA SER A 85 -1.20 8.37 7.11
C SER A 85 -1.63 6.92 7.24
N ALA A 86 -2.57 6.47 6.40
CA ALA A 86 -2.98 5.07 6.35
C ALA A 86 -1.82 4.15 5.93
N PHE A 87 -1.02 4.54 4.93
CA PHE A 87 0.14 3.76 4.50
C PHE A 87 1.22 3.70 5.58
N HIS A 88 1.51 4.82 6.24
CA HIS A 88 2.47 4.87 7.35
C HIS A 88 2.06 3.95 8.50
N GLN A 89 0.81 4.07 8.96
CA GLN A 89 0.26 3.22 10.02
C GLN A 89 0.30 1.74 9.63
N LEU A 90 -0.03 1.43 8.38
CA LEU A 90 0.05 0.07 7.85
C LEU A 90 1.47 -0.50 7.92
N CYS A 91 2.48 0.29 7.55
CA CYS A 91 3.88 -0.10 7.61
C CYS A 91 4.36 -0.30 9.05
N GLU A 92 4.00 0.60 9.98
CA GLU A 92 4.33 0.47 11.40
C GLU A 92 3.71 -0.79 12.03
N GLU A 93 2.41 -1.01 11.77
CA GLU A 93 1.69 -2.18 12.27
C GLU A 93 2.26 -3.48 11.70
N TYR A 94 2.56 -3.51 10.40
CA TYR A 94 3.17 -4.66 9.74
C TYR A 94 4.56 -4.95 10.32
N THR A 95 5.40 -3.92 10.52
CA THR A 95 6.73 -4.06 11.14
C THR A 95 6.61 -4.65 12.54
N ARG A 96 5.70 -4.13 13.36
CA ARG A 96 5.45 -4.64 14.71
C ARG A 96 4.98 -6.10 14.70
N LYS A 97 4.11 -6.46 13.74
CA LYS A 97 3.60 -7.81 13.55
C LYS A 97 4.70 -8.80 13.15
N VAL A 98 5.58 -8.42 12.22
CA VAL A 98 6.74 -9.24 11.81
C VAL A 98 7.72 -9.44 12.96
N LYS A 99 7.95 -8.44 13.82
CA LYS A 99 8.80 -8.60 15.02
C LYS A 99 8.25 -9.59 16.05
N GLN A 100 6.94 -9.83 16.06
CA GLN A 100 6.27 -10.66 17.07
C GLN A 100 6.09 -12.12 16.64
N GLU A 101 6.21 -12.43 15.34
CA GLU A 101 5.91 -13.75 14.78
C GLU A 101 6.98 -14.19 13.75
N GLU A 102 7.48 -15.42 13.85
CA GLU A 102 8.35 -16.03 12.84
C GLU A 102 7.51 -16.42 11.60
N TYR A 103 7.38 -15.50 10.64
CA TYR A 103 6.68 -15.79 9.38
C TYR A 103 7.59 -16.45 8.35
N GLU A 104 7.19 -17.61 7.82
CA GLU A 104 7.83 -18.24 6.65
C GLU A 104 7.61 -17.46 5.34
N THR A 105 6.62 -16.55 5.30
CA THR A 105 6.29 -15.76 4.10
C THR A 105 5.94 -14.31 4.46
N MET A 106 6.64 -13.37 3.83
CA MET A 106 6.49 -11.93 4.05
C MET A 106 5.74 -11.27 2.88
N THR A 107 4.95 -10.24 3.22
CA THR A 107 4.37 -9.33 2.24
C THR A 107 5.45 -8.39 1.75
N LYS A 108 5.60 -8.28 0.44
CA LYS A 108 6.56 -7.38 -0.21
C LYS A 108 5.96 -6.00 -0.35
N PHE A 109 6.72 -4.97 -0.07
CA PHE A 109 6.27 -3.61 -0.30
C PHE A 109 7.06 -3.00 -1.46
N ILE A 110 6.34 -2.56 -2.49
CA ILE A 110 6.84 -1.91 -3.68
C ILE A 110 6.66 -0.41 -3.51
N PHE A 111 7.71 0.20 -3.00
CA PHE A 111 7.89 1.64 -2.92
C PHE A 111 9.38 1.96 -3.06
N TYR A 112 9.74 3.12 -3.61
CA TYR A 112 11.15 3.50 -3.77
C TYR A 112 11.61 4.34 -2.58
N SER A 113 12.87 4.18 -2.18
CA SER A 113 13.72 5.28 -1.73
C SER A 113 15.19 4.94 -1.98
N PRO A 114 16.04 5.89 -2.42
CA PRO A 114 16.83 6.69 -1.46
C PRO A 114 16.83 8.22 -1.68
N GLU A 115 16.60 8.67 -2.90
CA GLU A 115 16.40 10.04 -3.39
C GLU A 115 15.55 9.78 -4.65
N LEU A 116 14.30 10.27 -4.78
CA LEU A 116 13.28 9.73 -5.73
C LEU A 116 13.55 9.94 -7.24
N LEU A 117 14.80 10.02 -7.68
CA LEU A 117 15.25 10.12 -9.06
C LEU A 117 16.44 9.18 -9.24
N ASN A 118 16.22 7.95 -9.68
CA ASN A 118 17.05 7.24 -10.67
C ASN A 118 16.53 5.80 -10.90
N ALA A 119 15.32 5.70 -11.45
CA ALA A 119 14.93 4.73 -12.49
C ALA A 119 15.08 3.20 -12.26
N GLN A 120 14.89 2.64 -11.05
CA GLN A 120 14.68 1.18 -10.93
C GLN A 120 13.97 0.73 -9.64
N ALA A 121 12.93 -0.09 -9.78
CA ALA A 121 12.08 -0.59 -8.70
C ALA A 121 12.91 -1.22 -7.57
N PHE A 122 12.87 -0.60 -6.38
CA PHE A 122 13.47 -1.15 -5.18
C PHE A 122 12.39 -1.91 -4.39
N THR A 123 12.68 -3.14 -3.98
CA THR A 123 11.79 -3.94 -3.12
C THR A 123 12.33 -3.86 -1.70
N TYR A 124 11.56 -3.31 -0.77
CA TYR A 124 11.94 -3.25 0.64
C TYR A 124 11.60 -4.56 1.35
N ASP A 125 12.57 -5.10 2.09
CA ASP A 125 12.37 -6.20 3.02
C ASP A 125 12.34 -5.60 4.43
N ILE A 126 11.14 -5.32 4.94
CA ILE A 126 10.88 -4.54 6.18
C ILE A 126 11.37 -5.25 7.47
N ALA A 127 12.19 -6.31 7.37
CA ALA A 127 12.73 -7.05 8.51
C ALA A 127 13.97 -6.40 9.17
N VAL A 128 14.50 -5.28 8.66
CA VAL A 128 15.70 -4.62 9.20
C VAL A 128 15.32 -3.28 9.85
N GLU A 129 15.49 -3.16 11.18
CA GLU A 129 15.11 -1.97 11.98
C GLU A 129 15.74 -0.66 11.50
N GLU A 130 16.96 -0.70 10.96
CA GLU A 130 17.66 0.49 10.46
C GLU A 130 17.01 1.06 9.20
N GLU A 131 16.30 0.24 8.41
CA GLU A 131 15.63 0.69 7.17
C GLU A 131 14.26 1.34 7.43
N THR A 132 13.62 1.04 8.57
CA THR A 132 12.26 1.54 8.88
C THR A 132 12.18 3.02 9.28
N ASP A 133 13.12 3.51 10.10
CA ASP A 133 13.14 4.92 10.51
C ASP A 133 13.62 5.84 9.37
N GLU A 134 14.60 5.36 8.60
CA GLU A 134 15.06 6.04 7.38
C GLU A 134 13.92 6.10 6.36
N PHE A 135 13.16 5.01 6.21
CA PHE A 135 12.00 4.95 5.33
C PHE A 135 10.86 5.89 5.73
N ALA A 136 10.48 5.96 7.00
CA ALA A 136 9.44 6.88 7.48
C ALA A 136 9.82 8.34 7.16
N SER A 137 11.08 8.69 7.41
CA SER A 137 11.64 10.00 7.09
C SER A 137 11.64 10.30 5.58
N LEU A 138 11.95 9.30 4.74
CA LEU A 138 11.96 9.43 3.27
C LEU A 138 10.56 9.60 2.69
N LEU A 139 9.57 8.87 3.22
CA LEU A 139 8.17 9.06 2.89
C LEU A 139 7.72 10.48 3.21
N GLU A 140 7.93 10.94 4.44
CA GLU A 140 7.54 12.29 4.86
C GLU A 140 8.18 13.36 3.95
N ASN A 141 9.48 13.22 3.62
CA ASN A 141 10.18 14.11 2.70
C ASN A 141 9.60 14.10 1.27
N TYR A 142 9.28 12.92 0.72
CA TYR A 142 8.61 12.81 -0.58
C TYR A 142 7.28 13.57 -0.57
N ILE A 143 6.50 13.37 0.47
CA ILE A 143 5.17 13.95 0.63
C ILE A 143 5.25 15.47 0.78
N GLU A 144 6.19 15.98 1.56
CA GLU A 144 6.44 17.43 1.67
C GLU A 144 6.90 18.04 0.34
N SER A 145 7.75 17.34 -0.42
CA SER A 145 8.22 17.81 -1.73
C SER A 145 7.07 17.96 -2.74
N LYS A 146 6.06 17.08 -2.68
CA LYS A 146 4.85 17.13 -3.50
C LYS A 146 3.81 18.14 -3.00
N ARG A 147 3.83 18.53 -1.72
CA ARG A 147 2.95 19.58 -1.17
C ARG A 147 3.44 21.00 -1.48
N ARG A 148 4.73 21.18 -1.81
CA ARG A 148 5.34 22.50 -2.08
C ARG A 148 5.43 22.88 -3.57
N GLY A 149 5.12 21.96 -4.49
CA GLY A 149 5.08 22.20 -5.95
C GLY A 149 3.66 22.16 -6.48
#